data_AF-A0A6S6W2S0-F1
#
_entry.id   AF-A0A6S6W2S0-F1
#
_cell.length_a   1.000
_cell.length_b   1.000
_cell.length_c   1.000
_cell.angle_alpha   90.00
_cell.angle_beta   90.00
_cell.angle_gamma   90.00
#
_symmetry.space_group_name_H-M   'P 1'
#
loop_
_entity.id
_entity.type
_entity.pdbx_description
1 polymer ?
#
loop_
_entity_poly.entity_id
_entity_poly.type
_entity_poly.pdbx_seq_one_letter_code
_entity_poly.pdbx_strand_id
1 'polypeptide(L)'
;MSADRTDACIARLNAELAASNEENVEVIKRAGRLMNEKERLEEKVAKIEEQYTCLLEQTIGLMGNKVKHLKGAEKMLIPKPQKRLVVCIYCYMRDLPCDRGTPCRNCTKVVHTCKRAMCIDFMTGTCHKRICNRAHEEDTEHYRNIVHAGHVQKVKNKNKQTKKRAMRR
;
A
#
# COMPACT_ATOMS: atom_id res chain seq x y z
N MET A 1 -22.86 -99.91 -5.08
CA MET A 1 -23.71 -98.73 -4.78
C MET A 1 -22.94 -97.53 -4.20
N SER A 2 -21.63 -97.60 -3.92
CA SER A 2 -20.85 -96.45 -3.42
C SER A 2 -20.28 -95.55 -4.52
N ALA A 3 -19.93 -96.12 -5.69
CA ALA A 3 -19.38 -95.38 -6.83
C ALA A 3 -20.37 -94.35 -7.42
N ASP A 4 -21.66 -94.69 -7.48
CA ASP A 4 -22.69 -93.78 -8.03
C ASP A 4 -22.87 -92.51 -7.18
N ARG A 5 -22.56 -92.59 -5.87
CA ARG A 5 -22.64 -91.44 -4.95
C ARG A 5 -21.44 -90.52 -5.09
N THR A 6 -20.26 -91.07 -5.37
CA THR A 6 -19.04 -90.27 -5.58
C THR A 6 -19.11 -89.51 -6.89
N ASP A 7 -19.62 -90.12 -7.95
CA ASP A 7 -19.71 -89.48 -9.27
C ASP A 7 -20.71 -88.31 -9.27
N ALA A 8 -21.86 -88.47 -8.59
CA ALA A 8 -22.82 -87.39 -8.41
C ALA A 8 -22.25 -86.22 -7.58
N CYS A 9 -21.41 -86.51 -6.58
CA CYS A 9 -20.73 -85.48 -5.79
C CYS A 9 -19.70 -84.70 -6.64
N ILE A 10 -18.89 -85.40 -7.43
CA ILE A 10 -17.90 -84.79 -8.32
C ILE A 10 -18.59 -83.92 -9.38
N ALA A 11 -19.68 -84.39 -9.98
CA ALA A 11 -20.44 -83.61 -10.96
C ALA A 11 -20.99 -82.30 -10.38
N ARG A 12 -21.51 -82.35 -9.14
CA ARG A 12 -21.96 -81.14 -8.42
C ARG A 12 -20.83 -80.17 -8.15
N LEU A 13 -19.69 -80.64 -7.63
CA LEU A 13 -18.53 -79.80 -7.36
C LEU A 13 -17.99 -79.16 -8.64
N ASN A 14 -17.95 -79.90 -9.75
CA ASN A 14 -17.54 -79.36 -11.05
C ASN A 14 -18.52 -78.30 -11.58
N ALA A 15 -19.83 -78.47 -11.38
CA ALA A 15 -20.83 -77.47 -11.75
C ALA A 15 -20.73 -76.20 -10.89
N GLU A 16 -20.54 -76.35 -9.58
CA GLU A 16 -20.30 -75.24 -8.64
C GLU A 16 -19.01 -74.48 -9.00
N LEU A 17 -17.93 -75.21 -9.33
CA LEU A 17 -16.67 -74.61 -9.79
C LEU A 17 -16.84 -73.87 -11.13
N ALA A 18 -17.60 -74.43 -12.08
CA ALA A 18 -17.86 -73.78 -13.36
C ALA A 18 -18.66 -72.47 -13.18
N ALA A 19 -19.71 -72.48 -12.35
CA ALA A 19 -20.49 -71.29 -12.03
C ALA A 19 -19.64 -70.21 -11.34
N SER A 20 -18.80 -70.61 -10.38
CA SER A 20 -17.88 -69.68 -9.70
C SER A 20 -16.84 -69.09 -10.67
N ASN A 21 -16.32 -69.88 -11.61
CA ASN A 21 -15.40 -69.40 -12.63
C ASN A 21 -16.06 -68.40 -13.58
N GLU A 22 -17.33 -68.60 -13.95
CA GLU A 22 -18.08 -67.67 -14.78
C GLU A 22 -18.31 -66.33 -14.05
N GLU A 23 -18.66 -66.37 -12.76
CA GLU A 23 -18.78 -65.18 -11.93
C GLU A 23 -17.44 -64.41 -11.84
N ASN A 24 -16.33 -65.13 -11.62
CA ASN A 24 -14.99 -64.54 -11.58
C ASN A 24 -14.63 -63.84 -12.90
N VAL A 25 -15.00 -64.42 -14.04
CA VAL A 25 -14.79 -63.79 -15.36
C VAL A 25 -15.56 -62.47 -15.47
N GLU A 26 -16.81 -62.41 -15.01
CA GLU A 26 -17.59 -61.17 -15.02
C GLU A 26 -17.04 -60.10 -14.06
N VAL A 27 -16.55 -60.51 -12.89
CA VAL A 27 -15.84 -59.62 -11.96
C VAL A 27 -14.60 -59.03 -12.61
N ILE A 28 -13.79 -59.84 -13.29
CA ILE A 28 -12.59 -59.38 -14.00
C ILE A 28 -12.95 -58.39 -15.11
N LYS A 29 -14.00 -58.67 -15.91
CA LYS A 29 -14.48 -57.74 -16.94
C LYS A 29 -14.95 -56.42 -16.34
N ARG A 30 -15.64 -56.46 -15.20
CA ARG A 30 -16.09 -55.25 -14.49
C ARG A 30 -14.91 -54.44 -13.96
N ALA A 31 -13.92 -55.11 -13.36
CA ALA A 31 -12.69 -54.47 -12.88
C ALA A 31 -11.94 -53.78 -14.04
N GLY A 32 -11.85 -54.43 -15.21
CA GLY A 32 -11.25 -53.84 -16.40
C GLY A 32 -11.96 -52.56 -16.86
N ARG A 33 -13.31 -52.54 -16.86
CA ARG A 33 -14.08 -51.33 -17.18
C ARG A 33 -13.82 -50.20 -16.19
N LEU A 34 -13.79 -50.51 -14.89
CA LEU A 34 -13.53 -49.52 -13.84
C LEU A 34 -12.11 -48.96 -13.91
N MET A 35 -11.12 -49.78 -14.26
CA MET A 35 -9.74 -49.33 -14.46
C MET A 35 -9.64 -48.32 -15.62
N ASN A 36 -10.27 -48.61 -16.76
CA ASN A 36 -10.30 -47.68 -17.89
C ASN A 36 -11.04 -46.39 -17.55
N GLU A 37 -12.13 -46.48 -16.79
CA GLU A 37 -12.87 -45.29 -16.33
C GLU A 37 -12.04 -44.44 -15.37
N LYS A 38 -11.32 -45.08 -14.44
CA LYS A 38 -10.39 -44.43 -13.52
C LYS A 38 -9.32 -43.66 -14.27
N GLU A 39 -8.66 -44.29 -15.25
CA GLU A 39 -7.65 -43.63 -16.09
C GLU A 39 -8.21 -42.39 -16.82
N ARG A 40 -9.43 -42.51 -17.39
CA ARG A 40 -10.11 -41.38 -18.03
C ARG A 40 -10.43 -40.25 -17.04
N LEU A 41 -10.77 -40.57 -15.80
CA LEU A 41 -11.04 -39.57 -14.76
C LEU A 41 -9.74 -38.89 -14.30
N GLU A 42 -8.65 -39.63 -14.13
CA GLU A 42 -7.33 -39.09 -13.79
C GLU A 42 -6.85 -38.10 -14.87
N GLU A 43 -7.04 -38.41 -16.15
CA GLU A 43 -6.71 -37.48 -17.25
C GLU A 43 -7.55 -36.18 -17.17
N LYS A 44 -8.84 -36.28 -16.81
CA LYS A 44 -9.71 -35.11 -16.65
C LYS A 44 -9.30 -34.27 -15.44
N VAL A 45 -8.92 -34.89 -14.33
CA VAL A 45 -8.45 -34.19 -13.13
C VAL A 45 -7.18 -33.41 -13.46
N ALA A 46 -6.21 -34.03 -14.14
CA ALA A 46 -4.98 -33.36 -14.56
C ALA A 46 -5.26 -32.12 -15.43
N LYS A 47 -6.20 -32.22 -16.38
CA LYS A 47 -6.62 -31.08 -17.21
C LYS A 47 -7.25 -29.95 -16.39
N ILE A 48 -8.07 -30.28 -15.39
CA ILE A 48 -8.69 -29.28 -14.51
C ILE A 48 -7.64 -28.60 -13.63
N GLU A 49 -6.66 -29.35 -13.10
CA GLU A 49 -5.56 -28.81 -12.30
C GLU A 49 -4.69 -27.84 -13.10
N GLU A 50 -4.40 -28.16 -14.36
CA GLU A 50 -3.68 -27.26 -15.28
C GLU A 50 -4.46 -25.96 -15.52
N GLN A 51 -5.76 -26.07 -15.80
CA GLN A 51 -6.65 -24.91 -15.98
C GLN A 51 -6.71 -24.03 -14.73
N TYR A 52 -6.82 -24.64 -13.55
CA TYR A 52 -6.87 -23.93 -12.27
C TYR A 52 -5.57 -23.16 -12.02
N THR A 53 -4.42 -23.79 -12.29
CA THR A 53 -3.09 -23.16 -12.13
C THR A 53 -2.95 -21.94 -13.03
N CYS A 54 -3.35 -22.05 -14.31
CA CYS A 54 -3.34 -20.94 -15.26
C CYS A 54 -4.23 -19.75 -14.79
N LEU A 55 -5.43 -20.04 -14.28
CA LEU A 55 -6.33 -19.01 -13.75
C LEU A 55 -5.75 -18.31 -12.51
N LEU A 56 -5.08 -19.06 -11.64
CA LEU A 56 -4.43 -18.52 -10.45
C LEU A 56 -3.32 -17.52 -10.84
N GLU A 57 -2.46 -17.88 -11.79
CA GLU A 57 -1.40 -17.01 -12.29
C GLU A 57 -1.95 -15.73 -12.94
N GLN A 58 -3.01 -15.84 -13.75
CA GLN A 58 -3.69 -14.68 -14.34
C GLN A 58 -4.24 -13.75 -13.25
N THR A 59 -4.87 -14.31 -12.21
CA THR A 59 -5.44 -13.55 -11.10
C THR A 59 -4.35 -12.81 -10.31
N ILE A 60 -3.22 -13.47 -10.04
CA ILE A 60 -2.05 -12.86 -9.40
C ILE A 60 -1.52 -11.70 -10.26
N GLY A 61 -1.44 -11.87 -11.58
CA GLY A 61 -1.04 -10.82 -12.52
C GLY A 61 -1.95 -9.59 -12.47
N LEU A 62 -3.27 -9.81 -12.50
CA LEU A 62 -4.27 -8.73 -12.43
C LEU A 62 -4.18 -7.97 -11.10
N MET A 63 -4.06 -8.68 -9.98
CA MET A 63 -3.90 -8.06 -8.66
C MET A 63 -2.58 -7.28 -8.55
N GLY A 64 -1.47 -7.83 -9.05
CA GLY A 64 -0.17 -7.15 -9.06
C GLY A 64 -0.20 -5.83 -9.83
N ASN A 65 -0.90 -5.77 -10.96
CA ASN A 65 -1.08 -4.54 -11.73
C ASN A 65 -1.94 -3.52 -10.97
N LYS A 66 -3.04 -3.94 -10.34
CA LYS A 66 -3.90 -3.06 -9.55
C LYS A 66 -3.15 -2.39 -8.39
N VAL A 67 -2.29 -3.13 -7.69
CA VAL A 67 -1.46 -2.58 -6.59
C VAL A 67 -0.47 -1.52 -7.08
N LYS A 68 0.14 -1.71 -8.27
CA LYS A 68 1.05 -0.72 -8.87
C LYS A 68 0.34 0.61 -9.16
N HIS A 69 -0.89 0.55 -9.70
CA HIS A 69 -1.68 1.75 -9.98
C HIS A 69 -2.09 2.50 -8.70
N LEU A 70 -2.43 1.79 -7.63
CA LEU A 70 -2.81 2.41 -6.35
C LEU A 70 -1.65 3.14 -5.67
N LYS A 71 -0.44 2.57 -5.69
CA LYS A 71 0.77 3.25 -5.15
C LYS A 71 1.14 4.53 -5.92
N GLY A 72 0.79 4.61 -7.20
CA GLY A 72 0.96 5.83 -8.01
C GLY A 72 -0.01 6.94 -7.58
N ALA A 73 -1.28 6.59 -7.36
CA ALA A 73 -2.32 7.53 -6.93
C ALA A 73 -2.09 8.05 -5.50
N GLU A 74 -1.64 7.20 -4.58
CA GLU A 74 -1.33 7.59 -3.20
C GLU A 74 -0.24 8.68 -3.12
N LYS A 75 0.78 8.61 -4.00
CA LYS A 75 1.82 9.63 -4.10
C LYS A 75 1.32 10.99 -4.62
N MET A 76 0.16 11.06 -5.28
CA MET A 76 -0.44 12.33 -5.70
C MET A 76 -1.31 12.95 -4.60
N LEU A 77 -1.80 12.17 -3.64
CA LEU A 77 -2.70 12.63 -2.58
C LEU A 77 -1.98 13.08 -1.30
N ILE A 78 -0.69 12.75 -1.15
CA ILE A 78 0.14 13.25 -0.04
C ILE A 78 1.06 14.36 -0.61
N PRO A 79 0.73 15.65 -0.43
CA PRO A 79 1.61 16.73 -0.84
C PRO A 79 2.97 16.55 -0.14
N LYS A 80 4.05 16.44 -0.91
CA LYS A 80 5.40 16.45 -0.34
C LYS A 80 5.54 17.68 0.56
N PRO A 81 6.06 17.54 1.80
CA PRO A 81 6.24 18.67 2.69
C PRO A 81 7.15 19.69 2.00
N GLN A 82 6.56 20.80 1.55
CA GLN A 82 7.34 21.89 0.97
C GLN A 82 8.19 22.47 2.10
N LYS A 83 9.52 22.49 1.91
CA LYS A 83 10.46 23.13 2.85
C LYS A 83 10.19 24.64 2.88
N ARG A 84 9.18 25.07 3.62
CA ARG A 84 8.82 26.48 3.81
C ARG A 84 9.76 27.14 4.80
N LEU A 85 10.00 28.43 4.61
CA LEU A 85 10.88 29.23 5.46
C LEU A 85 10.04 29.98 6.49
N VAL A 86 9.91 29.43 7.70
CA VAL A 86 9.32 30.17 8.82
C VAL A 86 10.34 31.21 9.29
N VAL A 87 9.95 32.48 9.29
CA VAL A 87 10.81 33.61 9.69
C VAL A 87 10.36 34.15 11.04
N CYS A 88 11.28 34.52 11.92
CA CYS A 88 10.91 35.16 13.18
C CYS A 88 10.38 36.58 12.95
N ILE A 89 9.50 37.06 13.84
CA ILE A 89 8.83 38.36 13.76
C ILE A 89 9.84 39.49 13.63
N TYR A 90 10.91 39.46 14.45
CA TYR A 90 11.94 40.49 14.43
C TYR A 90 12.65 40.59 13.08
N CYS A 91 13.12 39.47 12.53
CA CYS A 91 13.78 39.46 11.23
C CYS A 91 12.81 39.86 10.10
N TYR A 92 11.55 39.43 10.17
CA TYR A 92 10.53 39.83 9.19
C TYR A 92 10.26 41.34 9.22
N MET A 93 10.13 41.95 10.40
CA MET A 93 9.87 43.38 10.56
C MET A 93 11.02 44.26 10.06
N ARG A 94 12.25 43.77 10.17
CA ARG A 94 13.49 44.50 9.84
C ARG A 94 14.07 44.12 8.47
N ASP A 95 13.41 43.24 7.71
CA ASP A 95 13.91 42.69 6.45
C ASP A 95 15.32 42.06 6.59
N LEU A 96 15.57 41.34 7.68
CA LEU A 96 16.84 40.64 7.94
C LEU A 96 16.78 39.17 7.48
N PRO A 97 17.91 38.59 7.03
CA PRO A 97 17.97 37.16 6.70
C PRO A 97 17.91 36.32 7.98
N CYS A 98 16.84 35.53 8.14
CA CYS A 98 16.68 34.65 9.29
C CYS A 98 17.30 33.27 9.00
N ASP A 99 18.18 32.82 9.89
CA ASP A 99 18.89 31.53 9.84
C ASP A 99 18.05 30.36 10.39
N ARG A 100 16.81 30.63 10.80
CA ARG A 100 15.85 29.65 11.35
C ARG A 100 16.24 29.03 12.70
N GLY A 101 17.27 29.51 13.39
CA GLY A 101 17.56 29.04 14.75
C GLY A 101 16.43 29.34 15.75
N THR A 102 16.48 28.64 16.89
CA THR A 102 15.56 28.85 18.03
C THR A 102 16.37 29.01 19.32
N PRO A 103 16.84 30.23 19.66
CA PRO A 103 16.68 31.51 18.94
C PRO A 103 17.55 31.63 17.69
N CYS A 104 17.20 32.57 16.80
CA CYS A 104 17.92 32.81 15.54
C CYS A 104 19.13 33.72 15.78
N ARG A 105 20.22 33.60 15.01
CA ARG A 105 21.49 34.34 15.23
C ARG A 105 21.30 35.84 15.40
N ASN A 106 20.45 36.46 14.57
CA ASN A 106 20.18 37.90 14.66
C ASN A 106 19.52 38.29 15.98
N CYS A 107 18.55 37.50 16.46
CA CYS A 107 17.87 37.76 17.73
C CYS A 107 18.82 37.59 18.92
N THR A 108 19.69 36.57 18.88
CA THR A 108 20.73 36.35 19.90
C THR A 108 21.70 37.53 19.99
N LYS A 109 22.16 38.05 18.84
CA LYS A 109 23.12 39.18 18.79
C LYS A 109 22.59 40.46 19.41
N VAL A 110 21.29 40.73 19.29
CA VAL A 110 20.66 41.94 19.85
C VAL A 110 19.92 41.68 21.16
N VAL A 111 20.09 40.48 21.74
CA VAL A 111 19.41 40.05 22.97
C VAL A 111 17.88 40.22 22.90
N HIS A 112 17.29 40.02 21.72
CA HIS A 112 15.85 40.12 21.51
C HIS A 112 15.21 38.74 21.60
N THR A 113 14.04 38.64 22.24
CA THR A 113 13.28 37.38 22.30
C THR A 113 12.88 36.95 20.89
N CYS A 114 13.39 35.82 20.42
CA CYS A 114 13.00 35.26 19.13
C CYS A 114 11.56 34.73 19.24
N LYS A 115 10.63 35.28 18.47
CA LYS A 115 9.24 34.81 18.38
C LYS A 115 8.86 34.61 16.93
N ARG A 116 8.03 33.62 16.62
CA ARG A 116 7.54 33.31 15.27
C ARG A 116 6.04 33.50 15.22
N ALA A 117 5.55 34.17 14.18
CA ALA A 117 4.12 34.41 14.04
C ALA A 117 3.43 33.13 13.57
N MET A 118 2.38 32.74 14.31
CA MET A 118 1.45 31.71 13.89
C MET A 118 0.68 32.15 12.63
N CYS A 119 0.46 31.22 11.70
CA CYS A 119 -0.43 31.42 10.57
C CYS A 119 -1.86 31.66 11.04
N ILE A 120 -2.66 32.36 10.23
CA ILE A 120 -4.10 32.49 10.49
C ILE A 120 -4.76 31.12 10.28
N ASP A 121 -4.38 30.44 9.19
CA ASP A 121 -4.78 29.08 8.87
C ASP A 121 -3.73 28.12 9.45
N PHE A 122 -3.69 27.97 10.79
CA PHE A 122 -2.62 27.25 11.48
C PHE A 122 -2.63 25.74 11.21
N MET A 123 -3.81 25.14 10.99
CA MET A 123 -3.94 23.70 10.79
C MET A 123 -3.32 23.24 9.48
N THR A 124 -2.66 22.08 9.50
CA THR A 124 -2.00 21.52 8.32
C THR A 124 -2.99 21.38 7.15
N GLY A 125 -2.62 21.88 5.97
CA GLY A 125 -3.46 21.79 4.76
C GLY A 125 -4.52 22.88 4.60
N THR A 126 -4.77 23.72 5.62
CA THR A 126 -5.77 24.81 5.54
C THR A 126 -5.21 26.10 4.91
N CYS A 127 -3.90 26.34 5.02
CA CYS A 127 -3.29 27.52 4.41
C CYS A 127 -3.07 27.34 2.90
N HIS A 128 -3.76 28.14 2.10
CA HIS A 128 -3.63 28.12 0.64
C HIS A 128 -2.40 28.89 0.10
N LYS A 129 -1.59 29.50 0.99
CA LYS A 129 -0.40 30.26 0.57
C LYS A 129 0.77 29.33 0.31
N ARG A 130 1.12 29.16 -0.97
CA ARG A 130 2.25 28.31 -1.42
C ARG A 130 3.58 28.65 -0.74
N ILE A 131 3.86 29.92 -0.43
CA ILE A 131 5.08 30.38 0.26
C ILE A 131 4.69 31.17 1.51
N CYS A 132 4.04 30.50 2.46
CA CYS A 132 3.72 31.10 3.75
C CYS A 132 4.96 31.15 4.65
N ASN A 133 5.33 32.35 5.10
CA ASN A 133 6.48 32.55 6.00
C ASN A 133 6.10 32.46 7.50
N ARG A 134 4.85 32.11 7.80
CA ARG A 134 4.32 31.94 9.16
C ARG A 134 4.34 30.46 9.54
N ALA A 135 4.37 30.20 10.85
CA ALA A 135 4.38 28.84 11.38
C ALA A 135 2.99 28.19 11.30
N HIS A 136 2.94 26.90 10.97
CA HIS A 136 1.73 26.07 11.04
C HIS A 136 1.96 24.93 12.05
N GLU A 137 0.97 24.06 12.20
CA GLU A 137 0.96 22.94 13.13
C GLU A 137 2.21 22.05 13.01
N GLU A 138 2.64 21.66 11.80
CA GLU A 138 3.83 20.82 11.63
C GLU A 138 5.16 21.52 11.97
N ASP A 139 5.14 22.85 12.17
CA ASP A 139 6.30 23.61 12.62
C ASP A 139 6.49 23.57 14.16
N THR A 140 5.50 23.13 14.94
CA THR A 140 5.59 23.12 16.42
C THR A 140 6.62 22.14 16.96
N GLU A 141 6.89 21.05 16.22
CA GLU A 141 7.95 20.10 16.55
C GLU A 141 9.35 20.76 16.53
N HIS A 142 9.54 21.73 15.63
CA HIS A 142 10.83 22.37 15.38
C HIS A 142 10.99 23.70 16.15
N TYR A 143 9.89 24.40 16.42
CA TYR A 143 9.92 25.73 17.02
C TYR A 143 9.02 25.83 18.25
N ARG A 144 9.64 25.91 19.43
CA ARG A 144 8.94 26.15 20.70
C ARG A 144 8.45 27.60 20.88
N ASN A 145 8.86 28.52 20.01
CA ASN A 145 8.66 29.96 20.15
C ASN A 145 7.61 30.55 19.18
N ILE A 146 6.59 29.75 18.83
CA ILE A 146 5.46 30.18 18.00
C ILE A 146 4.45 30.92 18.86
N VAL A 147 3.94 32.06 18.38
CA VAL A 147 2.99 32.92 19.09
C VAL A 147 1.92 33.49 18.16
N HIS A 148 0.73 33.74 18.69
CA HIS A 148 -0.28 34.54 18.01
C HIS A 148 0.15 36.02 18.00
N ALA A 149 0.57 36.52 16.84
CA ALA A 149 1.09 37.88 16.68
C ALA A 149 0.17 38.82 15.86
N GLY A 150 -0.97 38.33 15.38
CA GLY A 150 -1.87 39.11 14.51
C GLY A 150 -1.21 39.55 13.20
N HIS A 151 -1.50 40.78 12.77
CA HIS A 151 -0.88 41.39 11.60
C HIS A 151 0.48 42.02 11.97
N VAL A 152 1.56 41.58 11.32
CA VAL A 152 2.92 42.07 11.57
C VAL A 152 3.30 43.07 10.47
N GLN A 153 3.48 44.34 10.83
CA GLN A 153 3.89 45.37 9.88
C GLN A 153 5.41 45.46 9.74
N LYS A 154 5.91 45.66 8.52
CA LYS A 154 7.33 45.94 8.28
C LYS A 154 7.67 47.37 8.72
N VAL A 155 8.82 47.53 9.37
CA VAL A 155 9.33 48.86 9.74
C VAL A 155 9.79 49.54 8.45
N LYS A 156 9.10 50.62 8.04
CA LYS A 156 9.50 51.41 6.88
C LYS A 156 10.88 52.03 7.15
N ASN A 157 11.90 51.57 6.43
CA ASN A 157 13.22 52.16 6.53
C ASN A 157 13.21 53.57 5.90
N LYS A 158 13.18 54.62 6.73
CA LYS A 158 13.13 56.03 6.29
C LYS A 158 14.25 56.36 5.28
N ASN A 159 15.41 55.71 5.38
CA ASN A 159 16.54 55.89 4.45
C ASN A 159 16.31 55.35 3.03
N LYS A 160 15.41 54.36 2.84
CA LYS A 160 15.01 53.94 1.49
C LYS A 160 14.09 54.98 0.83
N GLN A 161 13.31 55.70 1.64
CA GLN A 161 12.34 56.67 1.14
C GLN A 161 13.01 57.95 0.61
N THR A 162 14.11 58.38 1.26
CA THR A 162 14.93 59.51 0.77
C THR A 162 15.69 59.18 -0.51
N LYS A 163 16.30 57.98 -0.62
CA LYS A 163 16.95 57.54 -1.87
C LYS A 163 16.00 57.41 -3.05
N LYS A 164 14.77 56.89 -2.83
CA LYS A 164 13.75 56.82 -3.89
C LYS A 164 13.26 58.19 -4.36
N ARG A 165 13.28 59.20 -3.48
CA ARG A 165 12.94 60.59 -3.84
C ARG A 165 14.08 61.29 -4.57
N ALA A 166 15.33 61.00 -4.21
CA ALA A 166 16.50 61.55 -4.89
C ALA A 166 16.65 61.02 -6.33
N MET A 167 16.35 59.73 -6.59
CA MET A 167 16.41 59.13 -7.94
C MET A 167 15.29 59.56 -8.89
N ARG A 168 14.27 60.30 -8.43
CA ARG A 168 13.15 60.78 -9.26
C ARG A 168 13.28 62.26 -9.66
N ARG A 169 14.37 62.90 -9.24
CA ARG A 169 14.78 64.25 -9.64
C ARG A 169 15.97 64.11 -10.56
#